data_AF-A0A137QAA1-F1
#
_entry.id   AF-A0A137QAA1-F1
#
_cell.length_a   1.000
_cell.length_b   1.000
_cell.length_c   1.000
_cell.angle_alpha   90.00
_cell.angle_beta   90.00
_cell.angle_gamma   90.00
#
_symmetry.space_group_name_H-M   'P 1'
#
loop_
_entity.id
_entity.type
_entity.pdbx_description
1 polymer ?
#
loop_
_entity_poly.entity_id
_entity_poly.type
_entity_poly.pdbx_seq_one_letter_code
_entity_poly.pdbx_strand_id
1 'polypeptide(L)'
;MLKLVGDEVPSIEQFMTRYRMDNPAALHRIKVGVPATVEHASEAGPETAKQVAETTQSFITFMDALRLNLRTKEELHPLLRDLVTSCSKLKDHKDSEGRSRMVSWLITLNGMQISEKLDDEQSRQLLFDIEHAYNEFFHSLSTKSS
;
A
#
# COMPACT_ATOMS: atom_id res chain seq x y z
N MET A 1 27.59 -17.10 -24.00
CA MET A 1 28.37 -16.73 -22.80
C MET A 1 29.73 -17.42 -22.91
N LEU A 2 30.82 -16.64 -23.04
CA LEU A 2 32.17 -17.20 -23.18
C LEU A 2 32.63 -17.79 -21.84
N LYS A 3 32.93 -19.08 -21.80
CA LYS A 3 33.51 -19.74 -20.63
C LYS A 3 35.02 -19.53 -20.63
N LEU A 4 35.46 -18.37 -20.14
CA LEU A 4 36.88 -17.96 -20.16
C LEU A 4 37.79 -18.88 -19.33
N VAL A 5 37.26 -19.55 -18.30
CA VAL A 5 38.02 -20.35 -17.31
C VAL A 5 37.35 -21.71 -17.03
N GLY A 6 36.50 -22.18 -17.96
CA GLY A 6 35.66 -23.36 -17.73
C GLY A 6 36.43 -24.66 -17.49
N ASP A 7 37.64 -24.76 -18.03
CA ASP A 7 38.50 -25.96 -17.90
C ASP A 7 39.26 -26.00 -16.57
N GLU A 8 39.55 -24.84 -15.96
CA GLU A 8 40.28 -24.77 -14.68
C GLU A 8 39.35 -24.67 -13.46
N VAL A 9 38.13 -24.17 -13.65
CA VAL A 9 37.17 -23.94 -12.57
C VAL A 9 35.76 -24.39 -12.99
N PRO A 10 35.32 -25.58 -12.57
CA PRO A 10 34.07 -26.18 -13.03
C PRO A 10 32.81 -25.60 -12.36
N SER A 11 32.94 -24.82 -11.28
CA SER A 11 31.81 -24.19 -10.57
C SER A 11 32.18 -22.87 -9.90
N ILE A 12 31.17 -22.01 -9.69
CA ILE A 12 31.34 -20.70 -9.05
C ILE A 12 31.79 -20.87 -7.58
N GLU A 13 31.34 -21.91 -6.90
CA GLU A 13 31.72 -22.24 -5.53
C GLU A 13 33.20 -22.61 -5.43
N GLN A 14 33.72 -23.36 -6.39
CA GLN A 14 35.14 -23.68 -6.45
C GLN A 14 35.98 -22.46 -6.81
N PHE A 15 35.46 -21.57 -7.67
CA PHE A 15 36.07 -20.28 -7.95
C PHE A 15 36.23 -19.46 -6.65
N MET A 16 35.13 -19.26 -5.93
CA MET A 16 35.13 -18.49 -4.69
C MET A 16 36.05 -19.09 -3.64
N THR A 17 36.05 -20.43 -3.50
CA THR A 17 36.94 -21.13 -2.57
C THR A 17 38.41 -20.93 -2.95
N ARG A 18 38.78 -21.11 -4.23
CA ARG A 18 40.15 -20.98 -4.73
C ARG A 18 40.72 -19.58 -4.50
N TYR A 19 39.90 -18.56 -4.71
CA TYR A 19 40.29 -17.15 -4.55
C TYR A 19 39.95 -16.57 -3.17
N ARG A 20 39.52 -17.41 -2.21
CA ARG A 20 39.17 -17.00 -0.83
C ARG A 20 38.16 -15.84 -0.78
N MET A 21 37.15 -15.89 -1.64
CA MET A 21 36.09 -14.90 -1.69
C MET A 21 35.03 -15.19 -0.62
N ASP A 22 34.92 -14.32 0.39
CA ASP A 22 33.83 -14.37 1.38
C ASP A 22 32.75 -13.34 1.03
N ASN A 23 31.93 -13.66 0.02
CA ASN A 23 30.89 -12.78 -0.48
C ASN A 23 29.58 -13.56 -0.74
N PRO A 24 28.91 -14.04 0.31
CA PRO A 24 27.73 -14.91 0.18
C PRO A 24 26.58 -14.23 -0.58
N ALA A 25 26.43 -12.90 -0.43
CA ALA A 25 25.43 -12.12 -1.16
C ALA A 25 25.70 -12.10 -2.68
N ALA A 26 26.97 -11.94 -3.09
CA ALA A 26 27.34 -11.97 -4.50
C ALA A 26 27.13 -13.36 -5.10
N LEU A 27 27.44 -14.43 -4.36
CA LEU A 27 27.19 -15.81 -4.79
C LEU A 27 25.69 -16.05 -5.03
N HIS A 28 24.85 -15.66 -4.06
CA HIS A 28 23.40 -15.76 -4.18
C HIS A 28 22.91 -15.06 -5.44
N ARG A 29 23.39 -13.84 -5.66
CA ARG A 29 23.01 -13.02 -6.80
C ARG A 29 23.36 -13.63 -8.16
N ILE A 30 24.57 -14.19 -8.28
CA ILE A 30 25.01 -14.87 -9.50
C ILE A 30 24.19 -16.14 -9.74
N LYS A 31 23.84 -16.90 -8.68
CA LYS A 31 22.99 -18.09 -8.78
C LYS A 31 21.56 -17.78 -9.19
N VAL A 32 20.98 -16.71 -8.65
CA VAL A 32 19.63 -16.26 -8.97
C VAL A 32 19.51 -15.85 -10.44
N GLY A 33 20.57 -15.31 -11.04
CA GLY A 33 20.70 -15.17 -12.50
C GLY A 33 19.81 -14.10 -13.15
N VAL A 34 18.90 -13.48 -12.40
CA VAL A 34 18.11 -12.30 -12.82
C VAL A 34 18.68 -11.02 -12.21
N PRO A 35 18.46 -9.81 -12.77
CA PRO A 35 18.84 -8.53 -12.15
C PRO A 35 18.19 -8.28 -10.77
N ALA A 36 18.81 -7.45 -9.92
CA ALA A 36 18.35 -7.21 -8.54
C ALA A 36 17.04 -6.47 -8.56
N THR A 37 16.88 -5.64 -9.59
CA THR A 37 15.67 -4.90 -9.92
C THR A 37 14.51 -5.81 -10.32
N VAL A 38 14.77 -7.05 -10.72
CA VAL A 38 13.74 -8.07 -11.01
C VAL A 38 13.46 -8.91 -9.77
N GLU A 39 14.50 -9.30 -9.02
CA GLU A 39 14.39 -10.05 -7.77
C GLU A 39 13.67 -9.25 -6.66
N HIS A 40 14.03 -7.97 -6.52
CA HIS A 40 13.45 -7.04 -5.54
C HIS A 40 12.38 -6.13 -6.14
N ALA A 41 11.91 -6.37 -7.38
CA ALA A 41 10.75 -5.67 -7.94
C ALA A 41 9.51 -5.78 -7.03
N SER A 42 9.50 -6.79 -6.16
CA SER A 42 8.35 -7.16 -5.34
C SER A 42 8.25 -6.42 -4.00
N GLU A 43 9.15 -5.49 -3.65
CA GLU A 43 8.97 -4.67 -2.44
C GLU A 43 7.95 -3.52 -2.68
N ALA A 44 7.84 -3.04 -3.92
CA ALA A 44 6.72 -2.23 -4.39
C ALA A 44 6.60 -2.35 -5.93
N GLY A 45 5.94 -3.42 -6.40
CA GLY A 45 5.71 -3.61 -7.83
C GLY A 45 4.80 -2.52 -8.45
N PRO A 46 4.68 -2.46 -9.79
CA PRO A 46 3.78 -1.52 -10.47
C PRO A 46 2.32 -1.62 -10.00
N GLU A 47 1.89 -2.80 -9.54
CA GLU A 47 0.58 -2.98 -8.91
C GLU A 47 0.43 -2.21 -7.59
N THR A 48 1.49 -2.08 -6.80
CA THR A 48 1.51 -1.29 -5.56
C THR A 48 1.37 0.20 -5.86
N ALA A 49 2.08 0.72 -6.87
CA ALA A 49 1.98 2.12 -7.27
C ALA A 49 0.56 2.47 -7.77
N LYS A 50 -0.04 1.58 -8.57
CA LYS A 50 -1.44 1.71 -8.99
C LYS A 50 -2.40 1.70 -7.80
N GLN A 51 -2.24 0.76 -6.86
CA GLN A 51 -3.08 0.67 -5.66
C GLN A 51 -2.96 1.92 -4.76
N VAL A 52 -1.76 2.47 -4.62
CA VAL A 52 -1.53 3.73 -3.90
C VAL A 52 -2.28 4.87 -4.59
N ALA A 53 -2.16 4.99 -5.91
CA ALA A 53 -2.87 6.04 -6.66
C ALA A 53 -4.40 5.91 -6.56
N GLU A 54 -4.95 4.70 -6.71
CA GLU A 54 -6.39 4.42 -6.55
C GLU A 54 -6.88 4.76 -5.13
N THR A 55 -6.08 4.46 -4.11
CA THR A 55 -6.41 4.75 -2.72
C THR A 55 -6.39 6.25 -2.44
N THR A 56 -5.35 6.96 -2.91
CA THR A 56 -5.26 8.42 -2.81
C THR A 56 -6.44 9.11 -3.49
N GLN A 57 -6.81 8.65 -4.70
CA GLN A 57 -8.00 9.15 -5.40
C GLN A 57 -9.27 8.93 -4.59
N SER A 58 -9.43 7.75 -3.98
CA SER A 58 -10.62 7.43 -3.17
C SER A 58 -10.73 8.33 -1.93
N PHE A 59 -9.60 8.63 -1.28
CA PHE A 59 -9.56 9.59 -0.16
C PHE A 59 -10.02 10.97 -0.59
N ILE A 60 -9.42 11.51 -1.66
CA ILE A 60 -9.76 12.84 -2.18
C ILE A 60 -11.24 12.91 -2.56
N THR A 61 -11.73 11.91 -3.28
CA THR A 61 -13.13 11.82 -3.71
C THR A 61 -14.10 11.85 -2.51
N PHE A 62 -13.79 11.11 -1.44
CA PHE A 62 -14.63 11.09 -0.24
C PHE A 62 -14.60 12.41 0.52
N MET A 63 -13.41 13.01 0.71
CA MET A 63 -13.27 14.31 1.36
C MET A 63 -14.00 15.42 0.59
N ASP A 64 -13.90 15.41 -0.74
CA ASP A 64 -14.58 16.38 -1.59
C ASP A 64 -16.10 16.21 -1.54
N ALA A 65 -16.60 14.98 -1.48
CA ALA A 65 -18.03 14.72 -1.28
C ALA A 65 -18.55 15.37 0.01
N LEU A 66 -17.83 15.22 1.13
CA LEU A 66 -18.20 15.88 2.39
C LEU A 66 -18.15 17.41 2.28
N ARG A 67 -17.11 17.96 1.63
CA ARG A 67 -16.96 19.41 1.42
C ARG A 67 -18.04 20.00 0.50
N LEU A 68 -18.57 19.20 -0.43
CA LEU A 68 -19.70 19.55 -1.28
C LEU A 68 -21.06 19.38 -0.59
N ASN A 69 -21.08 19.09 0.72
CA ASN A 69 -22.28 18.85 1.52
C ASN A 69 -23.10 17.63 1.09
N LEU A 70 -22.48 16.59 0.53
CA LEU A 70 -23.10 15.27 0.44
C LEU A 70 -23.17 14.70 1.86
N ARG A 71 -24.37 14.34 2.30
CA ARG A 71 -24.63 13.99 3.72
C ARG A 71 -25.53 12.80 3.91
N THR A 72 -26.17 12.33 2.84
CA THR A 72 -27.09 11.20 2.93
C THR A 72 -26.32 9.88 2.96
N LYS A 73 -26.95 8.83 3.48
CA LYS A 73 -26.41 7.47 3.42
C LYS A 73 -26.16 7.01 1.99
N GLU A 74 -27.08 7.26 1.06
CA GLU A 74 -26.95 6.80 -0.33
C GLU A 74 -25.73 7.40 -1.04
N GLU A 75 -25.39 8.64 -0.71
CA GLU A 75 -24.24 9.35 -1.25
C GLU A 75 -22.93 8.86 -0.61
N LEU A 76 -22.89 8.80 0.72
CA LEU A 76 -21.64 8.57 1.46
C LEU A 76 -21.27 7.09 1.58
N HIS A 77 -22.25 6.19 1.73
CA HIS A 77 -21.98 4.78 1.99
C HIS A 77 -21.20 4.09 0.86
N PRO A 78 -21.55 4.23 -0.44
CA PRO A 78 -20.78 3.64 -1.52
C PRO A 78 -19.33 4.16 -1.56
N LEU A 79 -19.16 5.47 -1.38
CA LEU A 79 -17.83 6.10 -1.42
C LEU A 79 -16.95 5.65 -0.26
N LEU A 80 -17.49 5.59 0.97
CA LEU A 80 -16.75 5.13 2.15
C LEU A 80 -16.38 3.65 2.05
N ARG A 81 -17.30 2.81 1.54
CA ARG A 81 -17.04 1.38 1.34
C ARG A 81 -15.89 1.17 0.36
N ASP A 82 -15.89 1.91 -0.74
CA ASP A 82 -14.88 1.79 -1.77
C ASP A 82 -13.51 2.25 -1.22
N LEU A 83 -13.49 3.33 -0.42
CA LEU A 83 -12.29 3.81 0.29
C LEU A 83 -11.74 2.78 1.31
N VAL A 84 -12.59 2.15 2.12
CA VAL A 84 -12.17 1.10 3.06
C VAL A 84 -11.60 -0.10 2.30
N THR A 85 -12.21 -0.44 1.17
CA THR A 85 -11.78 -1.55 0.32
C THR A 85 -10.45 -1.26 -0.35
N SER A 86 -10.23 -0.04 -0.86
CA SER A 86 -8.95 0.35 -1.46
C SER A 86 -7.82 0.32 -0.44
N CYS A 87 -8.07 0.85 0.77
CA CYS A 87 -7.11 0.78 1.88
C CYS A 87 -6.74 -0.66 2.26
N SER A 88 -7.70 -1.59 2.22
CA SER A 88 -7.48 -2.99 2.61
C SER A 88 -6.62 -3.79 1.61
N LYS A 89 -6.46 -3.31 0.37
CA LYS A 89 -5.59 -3.94 -0.65
C LYS A 89 -4.10 -3.71 -0.36
N LEU A 90 -3.77 -2.67 0.40
CA LEU A 90 -2.40 -2.34 0.78
C LEU A 90 -1.98 -3.23 1.96
N LYS A 91 -1.01 -4.13 1.73
CA LYS A 91 -0.61 -5.18 2.69
C LYS A 91 -0.25 -4.65 4.08
N ASP A 92 0.34 -3.46 4.17
CA ASP A 92 0.80 -2.86 5.43
C ASP A 92 -0.23 -1.96 6.13
N HIS A 93 -1.39 -1.73 5.53
CA HIS A 93 -2.45 -0.89 6.11
C HIS A 93 -3.58 -1.71 6.74
N LYS A 94 -3.35 -3.01 6.91
CA LYS A 94 -4.36 -3.96 7.39
C LYS A 94 -4.71 -3.83 8.86
N ASP A 95 -4.02 -3.05 9.68
CA ASP A 95 -4.36 -2.85 11.10
C ASP A 95 -4.21 -1.39 11.56
N SER A 96 -4.27 -0.47 10.59
CA SER A 96 -4.18 0.97 10.84
C SER A 96 -5.36 1.49 11.68
N GLU A 97 -5.08 2.44 12.57
CA GLU A 97 -6.09 3.08 13.42
C GLU A 97 -7.10 3.87 12.56
N GLY A 98 -6.60 4.57 11.53
CA GLY A 98 -7.41 5.23 10.52
C GLY A 98 -8.42 4.29 9.83
N ARG A 99 -8.02 3.04 9.52
CA ARG A 99 -8.95 2.06 8.94
C ARG A 99 -10.05 1.68 9.93
N SER A 100 -9.71 1.45 11.19
CA SER A 100 -10.70 1.12 12.23
C SER A 100 -11.76 2.22 12.35
N ARG A 101 -11.33 3.49 12.35
CA ARG A 101 -12.25 4.65 12.34
C ARG A 101 -13.16 4.66 11.12
N MET A 102 -12.63 4.44 9.92
CA MET A 102 -13.44 4.39 8.69
C MET A 102 -14.50 3.26 8.72
N VAL A 103 -14.13 2.09 9.26
CA VAL A 103 -15.08 0.96 9.41
C VAL A 103 -16.17 1.32 10.42
N SER A 104 -15.82 1.98 11.53
CA SER A 104 -16.81 2.48 12.50
C SER A 104 -17.83 3.41 11.86
N TRP A 105 -17.37 4.37 11.04
CA TRP A 105 -18.25 5.25 10.28
C TRP A 105 -19.10 4.51 9.25
N LEU A 106 -18.57 3.48 8.59
CA LEU A 106 -19.34 2.65 7.66
C LEU A 106 -20.48 1.91 8.38
N ILE A 107 -20.22 1.42 9.61
CA ILE A 107 -21.25 0.80 10.46
C ILE A 107 -22.32 1.83 10.83
N THR A 108 -21.91 3.05 11.25
CA THR A 108 -22.84 4.15 11.54
C THR A 108 -23.73 4.47 10.34
N LEU A 109 -23.14 4.69 9.16
CA LEU A 109 -23.90 4.94 7.93
C LEU A 109 -24.82 3.77 7.56
N ASN A 110 -24.41 2.53 7.79
CA ASN A 110 -25.26 1.37 7.53
C ASN A 110 -26.47 1.31 8.47
N GLY A 111 -26.34 1.78 9.71
CA GLY A 111 -27.43 1.87 10.69
C GLY A 111 -28.47 2.97 10.40
N MET A 112 -28.09 3.99 9.62
CA MET A 112 -28.98 5.10 9.25
C MET A 112 -30.04 4.71 8.21
N GLN A 113 -31.13 5.47 8.16
CA GLN A 113 -32.09 5.39 7.05
C GLN A 113 -31.49 6.02 5.78
N ILE A 114 -31.97 5.60 4.60
CA ILE A 114 -31.44 6.09 3.32
C ILE A 114 -31.60 7.63 3.19
N SER A 115 -32.75 8.14 3.63
CA SER A 115 -33.07 9.58 3.61
C SER A 115 -32.46 10.38 4.76
N GLU A 116 -31.84 9.72 5.72
CA GLU A 116 -31.23 10.35 6.88
C GLU A 116 -29.91 11.01 6.48
N LYS A 117 -29.68 12.21 6.98
CA LYS A 117 -28.48 13.00 6.71
C LYS A 117 -27.64 13.06 7.97
N LEU A 118 -26.32 12.99 7.81
CA LEU A 118 -25.41 13.40 8.86
C LEU A 118 -25.66 14.86 9.21
N ASP A 119 -25.65 15.16 10.51
CA ASP A 119 -25.67 16.54 10.97
C ASP A 119 -24.31 17.24 10.69
N ASP A 120 -24.26 18.55 10.90
CA ASP A 120 -23.05 19.35 10.66
C ASP A 120 -21.85 18.87 11.48
N GLU A 121 -22.09 18.40 12.70
CA GLU A 121 -21.03 18.00 13.63
C GLU A 121 -20.48 16.62 13.24
N GLN A 122 -21.37 15.66 12.97
CA GLN A 122 -21.01 14.35 12.43
C GLN A 122 -20.25 14.47 11.12
N SER A 123 -20.68 15.37 10.22
CA SER A 123 -19.99 15.60 8.95
C SER A 123 -18.57 16.16 9.16
N ARG A 124 -18.37 17.08 10.12
CA ARG A 124 -17.05 17.62 10.46
C ARG A 124 -16.15 16.58 11.11
N GLN A 125 -16.70 15.80 12.05
CA GLN A 125 -15.96 14.73 12.71
C GLN A 125 -15.53 13.65 11.71
N LEU A 126 -16.44 13.24 10.83
CA LEU A 126 -16.14 12.29 9.76
C LEU A 126 -15.03 12.84 8.84
N LEU A 127 -15.11 14.10 8.41
CA LEU A 127 -14.06 14.70 7.59
C LEU A 127 -12.70 14.70 8.32
N PHE A 128 -12.67 15.09 9.59
CA PHE A 128 -11.46 15.09 10.41
C PHE A 128 -10.84 13.69 10.53
N ASP A 129 -11.66 12.67 10.81
CA ASP A 129 -11.19 11.29 10.95
C ASP A 129 -10.61 10.75 9.63
N ILE A 130 -11.19 11.14 8.49
CA ILE A 130 -10.70 10.77 7.16
C ILE A 130 -9.40 11.50 6.82
N GLU A 131 -9.29 12.80 7.13
CA GLU A 131 -8.04 13.56 6.96
C GLU A 131 -6.91 12.97 7.81
N HIS A 132 -7.22 12.57 9.05
CA HIS A 132 -6.28 11.84 9.90
C HIS A 132 -5.85 10.50 9.28
N ALA A 133 -6.81 9.69 8.81
CA ALA A 133 -6.53 8.41 8.18
C ALA A 133 -5.68 8.57 6.90
N TYR A 134 -5.93 9.63 6.11
CA TYR A 134 -5.12 9.96 4.94
C TYR A 134 -3.68 10.33 5.31
N ASN A 135 -3.50 11.13 6.36
CA ASN A 135 -2.17 11.50 6.84
C ASN A 135 -1.39 10.28 7.35
N GLU A 136 -2.04 9.40 8.12
CA GLU A 136 -1.47 8.14 8.59
C GLU A 136 -1.05 7.26 7.40
N PHE A 137 -1.93 7.14 6.40
CA PHE A 137 -1.64 6.44 5.15
C PHE A 137 -0.42 7.03 4.43
N PHE A 138 -0.37 8.34 4.24
CA PHE A 138 0.74 8.99 3.57
C PHE A 138 2.08 8.84 4.32
N HIS A 139 2.06 8.90 5.66
CA HIS A 139 3.24 8.64 6.48
C HIS A 139 3.72 7.19 6.33
N SER A 140 2.80 6.22 6.28
CA SER A 140 3.13 4.80 6.09
C SER A 140 3.83 4.50 4.76
N LEU A 141 3.59 5.32 3.73
CA LEU A 141 4.27 5.24 2.44
C LEU A 141 5.69 5.84 2.52
N SER A 142 5.87 6.87 3.33
CA SER A 142 7.14 7.60 3.47
C SER A 142 8.16 6.85 4.34
N THR A 143 7.70 6.14 5.37
CA THR A 143 8.57 5.33 6.25
C THR A 143 9.24 4.14 5.57
N LYS A 144 8.78 3.74 4.38
CA LYS A 144 9.41 2.68 3.56
C LYS A 144 10.66 3.14 2.78
N SER A 145 11.03 4.41 2.87
CA SER A 145 12.16 5.00 2.11
C SER A 145 13.51 4.98 2.86
N SER A 146 13.69 4.19 3.92
CA SER A 146 14.96 4.15 4.68
C SER A 146 15.35 2.74 5.08
#